data_AF-A0A374VR90-F1
#
_entry.id   AF-A0A374VR90-F1
#
_cell.length_a   1.000
_cell.length_b   1.000
_cell.length_c   1.000
_cell.angle_alpha   90.00
_cell.angle_beta   90.00
_cell.angle_gamma   90.00
#
_symmetry.space_group_name_H-M   'P 1'
#
loop_
_entity.id
_entity.type
_entity.pdbx_description
1 polymer ?
#
loop_
_entity_poly.entity_id
_entity_poly.type
_entity_poly.pdbx_seq_one_letter_code
_entity_poly.pdbx_strand_id
1 'polypeptide(L)'
;MQNTVNPNATEKAKVLLNFLSETAGKAIITGQHTQTNPMEGIDYIKSKTGKEPLLRGFEMLAYSPNINDNDASEACLTEVYENRNTMETALKWAKAAGGIVTLNIMFALANLYLAARKSLTV
;
A
#
# COMPACT_ATOMS: atom_id res chain seq x y z
N MET A 1 -24.37 -12.23 -3.86
CA MET A 1 -23.85 -10.89 -3.52
C MET A 1 -23.21 -10.99 -2.14
N GLN A 2 -21.95 -10.60 -2.01
CA GLN A 2 -21.25 -10.59 -0.72
C GLN A 2 -21.71 -9.41 0.13
N ASN A 3 -21.72 -9.61 1.45
CA ASN A 3 -22.04 -8.57 2.42
C ASN A 3 -20.75 -8.05 3.06
N THR A 4 -20.62 -6.73 3.15
CA THR A 4 -19.53 -6.10 3.88
C THR A 4 -19.69 -6.33 5.38
N VAL A 5 -18.59 -6.59 6.09
CA VAL A 5 -18.59 -6.74 7.55
C VAL A 5 -18.98 -5.43 8.27
N ASN A 6 -18.66 -4.28 7.68
CA ASN A 6 -19.14 -2.99 8.17
C ASN A 6 -20.59 -2.78 7.71
N PRO A 7 -21.57 -2.68 8.63
CA PRO A 7 -22.98 -2.47 8.26
C PRO A 7 -23.22 -1.09 7.62
N ASN A 8 -22.34 -0.12 7.90
CA ASN A 8 -22.39 1.24 7.37
C ASN A 8 -21.47 1.43 6.15
N ALA A 9 -21.04 0.34 5.49
CA ALA A 9 -20.23 0.45 4.29
C ALA A 9 -20.98 1.21 3.19
N THR A 10 -20.24 2.06 2.47
CA THR A 10 -20.79 2.80 1.34
C THR A 10 -21.15 1.86 0.19
N GLU A 11 -22.06 2.29 -0.69
CA GLU A 11 -22.41 1.52 -1.89
C GLU A 11 -21.19 1.20 -2.77
N LYS A 12 -20.23 2.14 -2.87
CA LYS A 12 -18.98 1.90 -3.61
C LYS A 12 -18.14 0.77 -3.02
N ALA A 13 -18.08 0.66 -1.69
CA ALA A 13 -17.37 -0.42 -1.02
C ALA A 13 -18.07 -1.77 -1.21
N LYS A 14 -19.41 -1.80 -1.18
CA LYS A 14 -20.19 -3.00 -1.48
C LYS A 14 -19.99 -3.46 -2.92
N VAL A 15 -20.01 -2.55 -3.89
CA VAL A 15 -19.74 -2.86 -5.30
C VAL A 15 -18.33 -3.42 -5.48
N LEU A 16 -17.32 -2.80 -4.85
CA LEU A 16 -15.94 -3.30 -4.91
C LEU A 16 -15.82 -4.72 -4.33
N LEU A 17 -16.42 -4.99 -3.17
CA LEU A 17 -16.40 -6.34 -2.58
C LEU A 17 -17.04 -7.38 -3.50
N ASN A 18 -18.15 -7.03 -4.16
CA ASN A 18 -18.79 -7.92 -5.12
C ASN A 18 -17.94 -8.15 -6.37
N PHE A 19 -17.31 -7.10 -6.91
CA PHE A 19 -16.35 -7.24 -8.01
C PHE A 19 -15.20 -8.21 -7.66
N LEU A 20 -14.62 -8.08 -6.47
CA LEU A 20 -13.56 -8.99 -6.00
C LEU A 20 -14.08 -10.43 -5.90
N SER A 21 -15.26 -10.63 -5.33
CA SER A 21 -15.88 -11.96 -5.19
C SER A 21 -16.26 -12.60 -6.53
N GLU A 22 -16.71 -11.81 -7.50
CA GLU A 22 -17.08 -12.30 -8.82
C GLU A 22 -15.87 -12.62 -9.70
N THR A 23 -14.74 -11.96 -9.43
CA THR A 23 -13.44 -12.19 -10.09
C THR A 23 -12.76 -13.47 -9.58
N ALA A 24 -12.95 -13.80 -8.30
CA ALA A 24 -12.37 -14.99 -7.67
C ALA A 24 -12.75 -16.27 -8.45
N GLY A 25 -11.73 -17.08 -8.76
CA GLY A 25 -11.88 -18.31 -9.55
C GLY A 25 -12.03 -18.11 -11.07
N LYS A 26 -12.11 -16.87 -11.56
CA LYS A 26 -12.20 -16.56 -13.00
C LYS A 26 -10.96 -15.86 -13.54
N ALA A 27 -10.36 -14.97 -12.75
CA ALA A 27 -9.16 -14.23 -13.12
C ALA A 27 -8.34 -13.84 -11.89
N ILE A 28 -7.12 -13.36 -12.13
CA ILE A 28 -6.24 -12.80 -11.11
C ILE A 28 -6.14 -11.30 -11.36
N ILE A 29 -6.37 -10.51 -10.30
CA ILE A 29 -6.13 -9.07 -10.31
C ILE A 29 -4.63 -8.85 -10.10
N THR A 30 -3.99 -8.19 -11.06
CA THR A 30 -2.59 -7.81 -10.91
C THR A 30 -2.45 -6.71 -9.87
N GLY A 31 -1.51 -6.90 -8.94
CA GLY A 31 -1.26 -5.97 -7.84
C GLY A 31 0.23 -5.71 -7.66
N GLN A 32 0.57 -4.51 -7.18
CA GLN A 32 1.92 -4.17 -6.76
C GLN A 32 1.88 -3.34 -5.48
N HIS A 33 2.69 -3.73 -4.50
CA HIS A 33 2.92 -2.95 -3.29
C HIS A 33 3.95 -1.84 -3.57
N THR A 34 3.71 -0.66 -3.00
CA THR A 34 4.58 0.51 -3.08
C THR A 34 5.06 0.83 -1.68
N GLN A 35 6.36 0.61 -1.46
CA GLN A 35 7.00 0.86 -0.17
C GLN A 35 7.02 2.36 0.19
N THR A 36 7.15 3.22 -0.82
CA THR A 36 7.18 4.68 -0.68
C THR A 36 6.43 5.38 -1.83
N ASN A 37 6.11 6.67 -1.68
CA ASN A 37 5.38 7.46 -2.67
C ASN A 37 6.02 7.59 -4.07
N PRO A 38 7.36 7.48 -4.25
CA PRO A 38 7.96 7.40 -5.58
C PRO A 38 7.46 6.24 -6.45
N MET A 39 7.04 5.12 -5.85
CA MET A 39 6.43 3.98 -6.55
C MET A 39 7.22 3.41 -7.76
N GLU A 40 8.55 3.41 -7.71
CA GLU A 40 9.42 3.00 -8.82
C GLU A 40 9.08 1.62 -9.41
N GLY A 41 8.58 0.70 -8.58
CA GLY A 41 8.12 -0.62 -9.02
C GLY A 41 6.96 -0.57 -10.04
N ILE A 42 6.09 0.43 -9.96
CA ILE A 42 5.01 0.65 -10.93
C ILE A 42 5.58 1.09 -12.27
N ASP A 43 6.51 2.05 -12.27
CA ASP A 43 7.15 2.54 -13.49
C ASP A 43 7.93 1.44 -14.17
N TYR A 44 8.62 0.61 -13.39
CA TYR A 44 9.29 -0.58 -13.90
C TYR A 44 8.31 -1.53 -14.59
N ILE A 45 7.20 -1.91 -13.94
CA ILE A 45 6.18 -2.80 -14.53
C ILE A 45 5.63 -2.20 -15.84
N LYS A 46 5.33 -0.90 -15.85
CA LYS A 46 4.83 -0.21 -17.04
C LYS A 46 5.85 -0.23 -18.17
N SER A 47 7.12 0.03 -17.88
CA SER A 47 8.21 0.01 -18.86
C SER A 47 8.38 -1.37 -19.52
N LYS A 48 8.09 -2.46 -18.79
CA LYS A 48 8.25 -3.83 -19.27
C LYS A 48 7.02 -4.40 -19.96
N THR A 49 5.82 -3.94 -19.58
CA THR A 49 4.56 -4.57 -19.99
C THR A 49 3.64 -3.65 -20.79
N GLY A 50 3.91 -2.35 -20.81
CA GLY A 50 3.01 -1.33 -21.35
C GLY A 50 1.74 -1.12 -20.52
N LYS A 51 1.60 -1.78 -19.36
CA LYS A 51 0.41 -1.77 -18.51
C LYS A 51 0.79 -1.52 -17.05
N GLU A 52 -0.16 -1.04 -16.28
CA GLU A 52 -0.03 -0.87 -14.82
C GLU A 52 -0.95 -1.87 -14.09
N PRO A 53 -0.60 -2.30 -12.86
CA PRO A 53 -1.48 -3.12 -12.04
C PRO A 53 -2.79 -2.41 -11.70
N LEU A 54 -3.90 -3.15 -11.70
CA LEU A 54 -5.20 -2.60 -11.30
C LEU A 54 -5.26 -2.31 -9.80
N LEU A 55 -4.56 -3.12 -9.00
CA LEU A 55 -4.48 -2.96 -7.54
C LEU A 55 -3.12 -2.37 -7.14
N ARG A 56 -3.13 -1.36 -6.26
CA ARG A 56 -1.91 -0.82 -5.66
C ARG A 56 -2.00 -0.82 -4.15
N GLY A 57 -0.94 -1.31 -3.52
CA GLY A 57 -0.78 -1.30 -2.07
C GLY A 57 0.07 -0.14 -1.62
N PHE A 58 -0.50 0.69 -0.74
CA PHE A 58 0.15 1.89 -0.22
C PHE A 58 0.51 1.68 1.26
N GLU A 59 1.73 2.03 1.63
CA GLU A 59 2.21 1.91 3.01
C GLU A 59 1.88 3.17 3.83
N MET A 60 1.36 2.95 5.04
CA MET A 60 0.97 4.01 5.97
C MET A 60 2.00 4.17 7.09
N LEU A 61 3.28 3.85 6.82
CA LEU A 61 4.34 3.87 7.82
C LEU A 61 4.44 5.20 8.57
N ALA A 62 4.32 6.32 7.86
CA ALA A 62 4.35 7.67 8.45
C ALA A 62 3.19 7.97 9.42
N TYR A 63 2.13 7.15 9.42
CA TYR A 63 0.98 7.26 10.32
C TYR A 63 1.10 6.31 11.54
N SER A 64 2.20 5.56 11.63
CA SER A 64 2.46 4.67 12.76
C SER A 64 2.78 5.48 14.02
N PRO A 65 2.13 5.21 15.17
CA PRO A 65 2.29 6.03 16.38
C PRO A 65 3.65 5.85 17.07
N ASN A 66 4.43 4.84 16.67
CA ASN A 66 5.62 4.37 17.38
C ASN A 66 6.91 4.55 16.56
N ILE A 67 7.00 5.58 15.74
CA ILE A 67 8.26 5.90 15.04
C ILE A 67 9.26 6.44 16.07
N ASN A 68 10.41 5.78 16.21
CA ASN A 68 11.51 6.22 17.07
C ASN A 68 12.63 6.80 16.22
N ASP A 69 12.69 8.12 16.14
CA ASP A 69 13.67 8.82 15.31
C ASP A 69 15.11 8.71 15.85
N ASN A 70 15.27 8.53 17.17
CA ASN A 70 16.58 8.58 17.83
C ASN A 70 17.44 7.33 17.58
N ASP A 71 16.80 6.17 17.41
CA ASP A 71 17.48 4.87 17.24
C ASP A 71 17.35 4.31 15.82
N ALA A 72 16.66 5.04 14.92
CA ALA A 72 16.45 4.62 13.54
C ALA A 72 17.70 4.84 12.67
N SER A 73 17.90 3.95 11.70
CA SER A 73 18.87 4.21 10.63
C SER A 73 18.34 5.27 9.67
N GLU A 74 19.24 5.99 9.01
CA GLU A 74 18.89 6.97 7.98
C GLU A 74 17.96 6.37 6.90
N ALA A 75 18.26 5.15 6.43
CA ALA A 75 17.41 4.45 5.46
C ALA A 75 15.97 4.24 5.97
N CYS A 76 15.78 3.97 7.26
CA CYS A 76 14.43 3.85 7.81
C CYS A 76 13.73 5.21 7.93
N LEU A 77 14.47 6.26 8.32
CA LEU A 77 13.90 7.61 8.39
C LEU A 77 13.48 8.10 7.00
N THR A 78 14.28 7.84 5.97
CA THR A 78 13.93 8.12 4.58
C THR A 78 12.62 7.43 4.19
N GLU A 79 12.47 6.14 4.49
CA GLU A 79 11.22 5.42 4.21
C GLU A 79 10.01 6.05 4.94
N VAL A 80 10.16 6.45 6.20
CA VAL A 80 9.12 7.18 6.94
C VAL A 80 8.79 8.50 6.26
N TYR A 81 9.79 9.29 5.88
CA TYR A 81 9.60 10.59 5.26
C TYR A 81 8.96 10.50 3.88
N GLU A 82 9.35 9.53 3.07
CA GLU A 82 8.77 9.30 1.75
C GLU A 82 7.35 8.72 1.81
N ASN A 83 6.92 8.17 2.96
CA ASN A 83 5.54 7.73 3.21
C ASN A 83 4.63 8.85 3.77
N ARG A 84 5.13 10.07 3.94
CA ARG A 84 4.27 11.20 4.33
C ARG A 84 3.28 11.51 3.21
N ASN A 85 2.04 11.81 3.58
CA ASN A 85 0.93 12.11 2.66
C ASN A 85 0.55 10.93 1.74
N THR A 86 0.85 9.68 2.12
CA THR A 86 0.50 8.51 1.30
C THR A 86 -1.01 8.41 1.05
N MET A 87 -1.86 8.85 1.99
CA MET A 87 -3.31 8.83 1.81
C MET A 87 -3.78 9.75 0.68
N GLU A 88 -3.22 10.96 0.60
CA GLU A 88 -3.49 11.94 -0.44
C GLU A 88 -3.04 11.40 -1.80
N THR A 89 -1.87 10.77 -1.85
CA THR A 89 -1.34 10.10 -3.05
C THR A 89 -2.26 8.97 -3.51
N ALA A 90 -2.67 8.09 -2.59
CA ALA A 90 -3.57 6.97 -2.89
C ALA A 90 -4.91 7.44 -3.44
N LEU A 91 -5.52 8.46 -2.82
CA LEU A 91 -6.77 9.05 -3.27
C LEU A 91 -6.64 9.72 -4.65
N LYS A 92 -5.56 10.47 -4.89
CA LYS A 92 -5.29 11.10 -6.19
C LYS A 92 -5.17 10.03 -7.28
N TRP A 93 -4.39 8.98 -7.02
CA TRP A 93 -4.21 7.87 -7.96
C TRP A 93 -5.52 7.14 -8.25
N ALA A 94 -6.28 6.74 -7.21
CA ALA A 94 -7.52 6.01 -7.38
C ALA A 94 -8.55 6.78 -8.22
N LYS A 95 -8.64 8.10 -8.02
CA LYS A 95 -9.51 8.97 -8.82
C LYS A 95 -9.09 9.07 -10.29
N ALA A 96 -7.79 9.10 -10.56
CA ALA A 96 -7.26 9.24 -11.92
C ALA A 96 -7.28 7.91 -12.71
N ALA A 97 -6.95 6.80 -12.05
CA ALA A 97 -6.77 5.50 -12.68
C ALA A 97 -7.99 4.59 -12.60
N GLY A 98 -8.94 4.86 -11.68
CA GLY A 98 -10.03 3.92 -11.38
C GLY A 98 -9.55 2.62 -10.73
N GLY A 99 -8.35 2.62 -10.15
CA GLY A 99 -7.71 1.45 -9.57
C GLY A 99 -8.20 1.09 -8.16
N ILE A 100 -7.82 -0.10 -7.70
CA ILE A 100 -8.14 -0.62 -6.38
C ILE A 100 -7.01 -0.27 -5.41
N VAL A 101 -7.34 0.44 -4.34
CA VAL A 101 -6.39 0.76 -3.27
C VAL A 101 -6.43 -0.32 -2.21
N THR A 102 -5.27 -0.83 -1.82
CA THR A 102 -5.08 -1.48 -0.52
C THR A 102 -4.16 -0.63 0.34
N LEU A 103 -4.47 -0.56 1.64
CA LEU A 103 -3.69 0.19 2.62
C LEU A 103 -3.05 -0.81 3.57
N ASN A 104 -1.74 -0.70 3.72
CA ASN A 104 -0.96 -1.46 4.66
C ASN A 104 -0.47 -0.50 5.73
N ILE A 105 -0.57 -0.91 6.99
CA ILE A 105 0.01 -0.18 8.10
C ILE A 105 0.92 -1.11 8.88
N MET A 106 2.19 -0.76 8.89
CA MET A 106 3.14 -1.38 9.80
C MET A 106 3.06 -0.69 11.16
N PHE A 107 2.47 -1.37 12.14
CA PHE A 107 2.59 -0.97 13.53
C PHE A 107 4.02 -1.26 13.97
N ALA A 108 4.86 -0.24 13.93
CA ALA A 108 6.24 -0.37 14.37
C ALA A 108 6.24 -0.74 15.86
N LEU A 109 6.62 -1.96 16.19
CA LEU A 109 7.35 -2.18 17.43
C LEU A 109 8.75 -1.67 17.13
N ALA A 110 8.98 -0.39 17.40
CA ALA A 110 10.18 0.37 17.01
C ALA A 110 11.49 -0.42 17.18
N ASN A 111 11.55 -1.30 18.19
CA ASN A 111 12.76 -2.04 18.52
C ASN A 111 13.06 -3.25 17.63
N LEU A 112 12.06 -3.90 16.99
CA LEU A 112 12.31 -5.15 16.25
C LEU A 112 12.54 -4.91 14.74
N TYR A 113 11.82 -3.97 14.13
CA TYR A 113 11.92 -3.70 12.70
C TYR A 113 13.22 -2.97 12.33
N LEU A 114 13.58 -1.94 13.12
CA LEU A 114 14.82 -1.20 12.96
C LEU A 114 16.07 -2.05 13.22
N ALA A 115 15.99 -2.96 14.21
CA ALA A 115 17.07 -3.87 14.53
C ALA A 115 17.25 -4.98 13.48
N ALA A 116 16.16 -5.56 12.95
CA ALA A 116 16.23 -6.66 11.99
C ALA A 116 16.79 -6.25 10.61
N ARG A 117 16.61 -4.99 10.17
CA ARG A 117 17.21 -4.51 8.91
C ARG A 117 18.70 -4.17 9.01
N LYS A 118 19.23 -3.86 10.20
CA LYS A 118 20.69 -3.74 10.42
C LYS A 118 21.43 -5.06 10.16
N SER A 119 20.75 -6.20 10.33
CA SER A 119 21.34 -7.54 10.15
C SER A 119 21.12 -8.16 8.76
N LEU A 120 20.38 -7.49 7.86
CA LEU A 120 20.02 -8.03 6.54
C LEU A 120 20.74 -7.34 5.36
N THR A 121 21.75 -6.51 5.64
CA THR A 121 22.72 -6.11 4.62
C THR A 121 23.75 -7.21 4.46
N VAL A 122 23.52 -8.08 3.46
CA VAL A 122 24.55 -8.90 2.80
C VAL A 122 24.82 -8.28 1.45
#